data_AF-A0A1G1G0R2-F1
#
_entry.id   AF-A0A1G1G0R2-F1
#
_cell.length_a   1.000
_cell.length_b   1.000
_cell.length_c   1.000
_cell.angle_alpha   90.00
_cell.angle_beta   90.00
_cell.angle_gamma   90.00
#
_symmetry.space_group_name_H-M   'P 1'
#
loop_
_entity.id
_entity.type
_entity.pdbx_description
1 polymer ?
#
loop_
_entity_poly.entity_id
_entity_poly.type
_entity_poly.pdbx_seq_one_letter_code
_entity_poly.pdbx_strand_id
1 'polypeptide(L)'
;MKAEITFPPELVESIADKVIEKLTPLITGNSKHENEDRVFTVEQLSNYIGLSKQWIYNNKKNIPHFNRKRKPLFRKSEIDRWLETFKKEPGSSEFRNITATKSKDIPVQQRAFKPQKSNATTSL
;
A
#
# COMPACT_ATOMS: atom_id res chain seq x y z
N MET A 1 37.84 12.26 49.65
CA MET A 1 38.40 13.02 48.51
C MET A 1 37.58 12.64 47.28
N LYS A 2 36.89 13.60 46.64
CA LYS A 2 36.18 13.36 45.38
C LYS A 2 37.12 13.77 44.25
N ALA A 3 37.48 12.83 43.38
CA ALA A 3 38.23 13.13 42.17
C ALA A 3 37.23 13.48 41.07
N GLU A 4 37.17 14.75 40.69
CA GLU A 4 36.43 15.18 39.50
C GLU A 4 37.32 14.92 38.28
N ILE A 5 36.92 13.95 37.46
CA ILE A 5 37.62 13.64 36.22
C ILE A 5 37.07 14.59 35.15
N THR A 6 37.85 15.62 34.84
CA THR A 6 37.61 16.47 33.67
C THR A 6 38.33 15.87 32.47
N PHE A 7 37.58 15.54 31.43
CA PHE A 7 38.15 15.01 30.18
C PHE A 7 38.42 16.15 29.21
N PRO A 8 39.60 16.21 28.58
CA PRO A 8 39.87 17.18 27.54
C PRO A 8 38.89 17.00 26.37
N PRO A 9 38.34 18.09 25.80
CA PRO A 9 37.39 18.00 24.70
C PRO A 9 37.98 17.31 23.46
N GLU A 10 39.26 17.53 23.17
CA GLU A 10 39.97 16.85 22.06
C GLU A 10 40.01 15.33 22.23
N LEU A 11 40.14 14.84 23.48
CA LEU A 11 40.14 13.41 23.77
C LEU A 11 38.76 12.81 23.49
N VAL A 12 37.70 13.51 23.86
CA VAL A 12 36.31 13.08 23.61
C VAL A 12 36.03 12.98 22.12
N GLU A 13 36.45 13.98 21.34
CA GLU A 13 36.30 13.96 19.88
C GLU A 13 37.07 12.79 19.25
N SER A 14 38.33 12.59 19.63
CA SER A 14 39.14 11.49 19.10
C SER A 14 38.56 10.10 19.39
N ILE A 15 37.92 9.93 20.56
CA ILE A 15 37.23 8.70 20.93
C ILE A 15 35.96 8.55 20.11
N ALA A 16 35.17 9.62 19.97
CA ALA A 16 33.95 9.60 19.18
C ALA A 16 34.22 9.19 17.73
N ASP A 17 35.24 9.78 17.10
CA ASP A 17 35.67 9.44 15.73
C ASP A 17 36.08 7.98 15.60
N LYS A 18 36.89 7.48 16.55
CA LYS A 18 37.33 6.07 16.56
C LYS A 18 36.15 5.11 16.72
N VAL A 19 35.19 5.46 17.57
CA VAL A 19 33.99 4.67 17.81
C VAL A 19 33.12 4.64 16.57
N ILE A 20 32.94 5.79 15.90
CA ILE A 20 32.20 5.87 14.63
C ILE A 20 32.89 5.01 13.57
N GLU A 21 34.21 5.12 13.39
CA GLU A 21 34.99 4.34 12.42
C GLU A 21 34.78 2.82 12.62
N LYS A 22 34.77 2.35 13.87
CA LYS A 22 34.57 0.94 14.22
C LYS A 22 33.12 0.48 14.11
N LEU A 23 32.15 1.35 14.42
CA LEU A 23 30.72 1.03 14.34
C LEU A 23 30.16 1.14 12.92
N THR A 24 30.74 1.98 12.06
CA THR A 24 30.31 2.18 10.66
C THR A 24 30.13 0.84 9.92
N PRO A 25 31.11 -0.07 9.85
CA PRO A 25 30.94 -1.34 9.12
C PRO A 25 29.86 -2.24 9.72
N LEU A 26 29.59 -2.15 11.03
CA LEU A 26 28.56 -2.94 11.71
C LEU A 26 27.15 -2.39 11.46
N ILE A 27 27.01 -1.07 11.34
CA ILE A 27 25.73 -0.41 11.04
C ILE A 27 25.43 -0.49 9.53
N THR A 28 26.44 -0.32 8.69
CA THR A 28 26.31 -0.41 7.23
C THR A 28 26.14 -1.85 6.74
N GLY A 29 26.67 -2.85 7.46
CA GLY A 29 26.49 -4.26 7.13
C GLY A 29 25.10 -4.81 7.47
N ASN A 30 24.41 -4.22 8.45
CA ASN A 30 23.11 -4.72 8.96
C ASN A 30 21.89 -4.10 8.26
N SER A 31 22.09 -3.15 7.33
CA SER A 31 21.02 -2.61 6.48
C SER A 31 20.65 -3.52 5.31
N LYS A 32 21.30 -4.69 5.19
CA LYS A 32 20.80 -5.84 4.42
C LYS A 32 19.78 -6.68 5.18
N HIS A 33 19.07 -6.11 6.16
CA HIS A 33 17.63 -6.31 6.12
C HIS A 33 17.14 -5.64 4.85
N GLU A 34 17.32 -6.33 3.72
CA GLU A 34 16.38 -6.25 2.62
C GLU A 34 15.02 -6.22 3.30
N ASN A 35 14.39 -5.05 3.28
CA ASN A 35 12.99 -4.90 3.60
C ASN A 35 12.34 -6.08 2.91
N GLU A 36 11.88 -7.09 3.67
CA GLU A 36 11.17 -8.23 3.09
C GLU A 36 10.11 -7.60 2.21
N ASP A 37 10.32 -7.67 0.89
CA ASP A 37 9.61 -6.81 -0.02
C ASP A 37 8.15 -7.21 0.08
N ARG A 38 7.37 -6.33 0.70
CA ARG A 38 6.05 -6.70 1.20
C ARG A 38 5.20 -7.07 0.00
N VAL A 39 4.64 -8.27 0.07
CA VAL A 39 3.77 -8.77 -0.98
C VAL A 39 2.33 -8.43 -0.63
N PHE A 40 1.66 -7.72 -1.53
CA PHE A 40 0.25 -7.39 -1.45
C PHE A 40 -0.61 -8.36 -2.24
N THR A 41 -1.77 -8.67 -1.69
CA THR A 41 -2.93 -9.19 -2.41
C THR A 41 -3.67 -8.04 -3.13
N VAL A 42 -4.65 -8.37 -3.97
CA VAL A 42 -5.52 -7.37 -4.62
C VAL A 42 -6.19 -6.43 -3.60
N GLU A 43 -6.60 -6.96 -2.45
CA GLU A 43 -7.26 -6.18 -1.39
C GLU A 43 -6.28 -5.26 -0.66
N GLN A 44 -5.08 -5.74 -0.38
CA GLN A 44 -4.05 -4.91 0.23
C GLN A 44 -3.59 -3.81 -0.75
N LEU A 45 -3.46 -4.15 -2.04
CA LEU A 45 -3.13 -3.17 -3.06
C LEU A 45 -4.25 -2.12 -3.21
N SER A 46 -5.53 -2.51 -3.20
CA SER A 46 -6.64 -1.54 -3.26
C SER A 46 -6.59 -0.54 -2.12
N ASN A 47 -6.29 -1.01 -0.92
CA ASN A 47 -6.18 -0.15 0.25
C ASN A 47 -4.92 0.72 0.18
N TYR A 48 -3.83 0.21 -0.39
CA TYR A 48 -2.57 0.91 -0.53
C TYR A 48 -2.65 2.09 -1.51
N ILE A 49 -3.20 1.87 -2.72
CA ILE A 49 -3.28 2.90 -3.76
C ILE A 49 -4.59 3.69 -3.74
N GLY A 50 -5.57 3.28 -2.91
CA GLY A 50 -6.87 3.94 -2.79
C GLY A 50 -7.84 3.70 -3.96
N LEU A 51 -7.61 2.68 -4.79
CA LEU A 51 -8.45 2.34 -5.94
C LEU A 51 -9.29 1.08 -5.67
N SER A 52 -10.42 0.94 -6.35
CA SER A 52 -11.31 -0.21 -6.13
C SER A 52 -10.69 -1.54 -6.57
N LYS A 53 -11.05 -2.64 -5.90
CA LYS A 53 -10.64 -4.01 -6.29
C LYS A 53 -10.99 -4.32 -7.75
N GLN A 54 -12.16 -3.86 -8.23
CA GLN A 54 -12.59 -4.04 -9.62
C GLN A 54 -11.65 -3.32 -10.60
N TRP A 55 -11.23 -2.10 -10.26
CA TRP A 55 -10.27 -1.35 -11.08
C TRP A 55 -8.95 -2.11 -11.21
N ILE A 56 -8.44 -2.69 -10.12
CA ILE A 56 -7.22 -3.50 -10.14
C ILE A 56 -7.38 -4.74 -11.01
N TYR A 57 -8.51 -5.45 -10.94
CA TYR A 57 -8.76 -6.60 -11.81
C TYR A 57 -8.79 -6.21 -13.29
N ASN A 58 -9.46 -5.10 -13.62
CA ASN A 58 -9.54 -4.59 -14.99
C ASN A 58 -8.18 -4.11 -15.52
N ASN A 59 -7.35 -3.54 -14.66
CA ASN A 59 -6.04 -2.98 -15.01
C ASN A 59 -4.86 -3.90 -14.70
N LYS A 60 -5.11 -5.16 -14.33
CA LYS A 60 -4.08 -6.14 -13.95
C LYS A 60 -2.94 -6.24 -14.98
N LYS A 61 -3.24 -6.09 -16.27
CA LYS A 61 -2.24 -6.16 -17.35
C LYS A 61 -1.21 -5.01 -17.32
N ASN A 62 -1.60 -3.88 -16.77
CA ASN A 62 -0.79 -2.66 -16.73
C ASN A 62 -0.01 -2.51 -15.41
N ILE A 63 -0.35 -3.33 -14.41
CA ILE A 63 0.23 -3.28 -13.06
C ILE A 63 1.27 -4.41 -12.93
N PRO A 64 2.50 -4.12 -12.47
CA PRO A 64 3.49 -5.15 -12.18
C PRO A 64 2.95 -6.16 -11.17
N HIS A 65 2.90 -7.42 -11.55
CA HIS A 65 2.38 -8.48 -10.70
C HIS A 65 3.04 -9.82 -11.02
N PHE A 66 2.98 -10.73 -10.07
CA PHE A 66 3.35 -12.12 -10.24
C PHE A 66 2.20 -13.02 -9.77
N ASN A 67 2.06 -14.22 -10.34
CA ASN A 67 0.97 -15.13 -9.99
C ASN A 67 1.47 -16.21 -9.04
N ARG A 68 0.79 -16.40 -7.90
CA ARG A 68 0.99 -17.55 -7.00
C ARG A 68 -0.31 -18.33 -6.89
N LYS A 69 -0.31 -19.61 -7.30
CA LYS A 69 -1.51 -20.47 -7.28
C LYS A 69 -2.75 -19.81 -7.90
N ARG A 70 -2.61 -19.19 -9.08
CA ARG A 70 -3.66 -18.46 -9.84
C ARG A 70 -4.14 -17.14 -9.23
N LYS A 71 -3.59 -16.69 -8.10
CA LYS A 71 -3.88 -15.37 -7.53
C LYS A 71 -2.78 -14.37 -7.89
N PRO A 72 -3.11 -13.17 -8.39
CA PRO A 72 -2.13 -12.11 -8.59
C PRO A 72 -1.67 -11.57 -7.24
N LEU A 73 -0.36 -11.38 -7.13
CA LEU A 73 0.34 -10.78 -6.01
C LEU A 73 1.22 -9.66 -6.54
N PHE A 74 1.46 -8.67 -5.69
CA PHE A 74 2.11 -7.42 -6.06
C PHE A 74 3.23 -7.12 -5.08
N ARG A 75 4.45 -6.91 -5.57
CA ARG A 75 5.56 -6.48 -4.72
C ARG A 75 5.45 -4.99 -4.46
N LYS A 76 5.56 -4.57 -3.20
CA LYS A 76 5.49 -3.15 -2.84
C LYS A 76 6.53 -2.34 -3.61
N SER A 77 7.76 -2.82 -3.68
CA SER A 77 8.85 -2.11 -4.39
C SER A 77 8.54 -1.87 -5.88
N GLU A 78 7.97 -2.85 -6.56
CA GLU A 78 7.59 -2.75 -7.97
C GLU A 78 6.41 -1.80 -8.17
N ILE A 79 5.43 -1.83 -7.26
CA ILE A 79 4.29 -0.90 -7.29
C ILE A 79 4.76 0.53 -7.04
N ASP A 80 5.64 0.77 -6.08
CA ASP A 80 6.17 2.10 -5.80
C ASP A 80 6.90 2.67 -7.01
N ARG A 81 7.80 1.87 -7.61
CA ARG A 81 8.50 2.23 -8.84
C ARG A 81 7.54 2.50 -10.00
N TRP A 82 6.49 1.69 -10.12
CA TRP A 82 5.46 1.89 -11.13
C TRP A 82 4.71 3.20 -10.91
N LEU A 83 4.32 3.52 -9.68
CA LEU A 83 3.66 4.79 -9.34
C LEU A 83 4.55 6.00 -9.64
N GLU A 84 5.87 5.89 -9.45
CA GLU A 84 6.82 6.94 -9.81
C GLU A 84 6.79 7.28 -11.31
N THR A 85 6.51 6.30 -12.19
CA THR A 85 6.39 6.58 -13.64
C THR A 85 5.20 7.49 -13.99
N PHE A 86 4.19 7.56 -13.13
CA PHE A 86 3.02 8.43 -13.29
C PHE A 86 3.17 9.76 -12.57
N LYS A 87 4.25 9.94 -11.79
CA LYS A 87 4.59 11.19 -11.12
C LYS A 87 5.21 12.17 -12.14
N LYS A 88 4.46 12.51 -13.19
CA LYS A 88 4.78 13.69 -14.01
C LYS A 88 4.42 14.95 -13.21
N GLU A 89 5.18 16.01 -13.49
CA GLU A 89 5.21 17.29 -12.78
C GLU A 89 3.83 17.85 -12.37
N PRO A 90 3.75 18.60 -11.26
CA PRO A 90 2.50 19.20 -10.77
C PRO A 90 1.93 20.18 -11.81
N GLY A 91 1.10 19.67 -12.71
CA GLY A 91 0.53 20.42 -13.83
C GLY A 91 -0.34 19.60 -14.78
N SER A 92 -0.18 18.27 -14.88
CA SER A 92 -1.09 17.44 -15.68
C SER A 92 -2.29 16.98 -14.86
N SER A 93 -3.34 17.78 -14.89
CA SER A 93 -4.67 17.49 -14.37
C SER A 93 -5.34 16.34 -15.13
N GLU A 94 -5.00 15.09 -14.82
CA GLU A 94 -5.72 13.91 -15.35
C GLU A 94 -6.33 12.98 -14.29
N PHE A 95 -6.00 13.16 -13.00
CA PHE A 95 -6.57 12.35 -11.90
C PHE A 95 -7.59 13.08 -11.02
N ARG A 96 -8.14 14.20 -11.48
CA ARG A 96 -9.32 14.82 -10.87
C ARG A 96 -10.56 14.17 -11.45
N ASN A 97 -11.05 13.08 -10.84
CA ASN A 97 -12.48 12.65 -10.83
C ASN A 97 -12.64 11.20 -10.34
N ILE A 98 -12.13 10.85 -9.15
CA ILE A 98 -12.50 9.56 -8.53
C ILE A 98 -12.92 9.67 -7.05
N THR A 99 -12.69 10.80 -6.38
CA THR A 99 -13.06 10.98 -4.96
C THR A 99 -14.39 11.72 -4.76
N ALA A 100 -15.32 11.67 -5.73
CA ALA A 100 -16.60 12.37 -5.61
C ALA A 100 -17.78 11.59 -6.21
N THR A 101 -17.94 10.32 -5.84
CA THR A 101 -19.26 9.65 -5.75
C THR A 101 -19.09 8.48 -4.77
N LYS A 102 -19.55 8.55 -3.53
CA LYS A 102 -20.94 8.27 -3.16
C LYS A 102 -21.16 8.61 -1.67
N SER A 103 -21.51 9.87 -1.40
CA SER A 103 -22.42 10.20 -0.31
C SER A 103 -23.60 10.89 -0.96
N LYS A 104 -24.65 10.11 -1.20
CA LYS A 104 -26.03 10.51 -1.50
C LYS A 104 -26.84 9.22 -1.45
N ASP A 105 -27.61 9.13 -0.37
CA ASP A 105 -28.89 8.43 -0.25
C ASP A 105 -29.16 7.39 -1.34
N ILE A 106 -29.07 6.12 -0.96
CA ILE A 106 -29.76 5.07 -1.70
C ILE A 106 -31.23 5.19 -1.27
N PRO A 107 -32.17 5.60 -2.14
CA PRO A 107 -33.57 5.38 -1.82
C PRO A 107 -33.76 3.87 -1.88
N VAL A 108 -34.12 3.28 -0.74
CA VAL A 108 -34.61 1.91 -0.63
C VAL A 108 -35.81 1.81 -1.56
N GLN A 109 -35.60 1.31 -2.77
CA GLN A 109 -36.71 0.91 -3.62
C GLN A 109 -37.31 -0.34 -2.99
N GLN A 110 -38.39 -0.14 -2.24
CA GLN A 110 -39.29 -1.21 -1.82
C GLN A 110 -39.76 -1.93 -3.08
N ARG A 111 -39.19 -3.12 -3.33
CA ARG A 111 -39.76 -4.05 -4.30
C ARG A 111 -41.12 -4.47 -3.75
N ALA A 112 -42.19 -3.94 -4.35
CA ALA A 112 -43.54 -4.42 -4.11
C ALA A 112 -43.58 -5.93 -4.38
N PHE A 113 -43.87 -6.72 -3.34
CA PHE A 113 -44.25 -8.13 -3.51
C PHE A 113 -45.52 -8.15 -4.35
N LYS A 114 -45.43 -8.60 -5.62
CA LYS A 114 -46.61 -8.97 -6.39
C LYS A 114 -47.08 -10.35 -5.87
N PRO A 115 -48.32 -10.50 -5.38
CA PRO A 115 -48.83 -11.80 -5.00
C PRO A 115 -48.97 -12.68 -6.25
N GLN A 116 -48.47 -13.91 -6.18
CA GLN A 116 -48.72 -14.95 -7.18
C GLN A 116 -50.23 -15.24 -7.22
N LYS A 117 -50.83 -15.09 -8.40
CA LYS A 117 -52.18 -15.61 -8.67
C LYS A 117 -52.09 -17.13 -8.76
N SER A 118 -52.79 -17.82 -7.88
CA SER A 118 -53.08 -19.26 -8.00
C SER A 118 -54.08 -19.46 -9.14
N ASN A 119 -53.69 -20.25 -10.14
CA ASN A 119 -54.63 -20.74 -11.13
C ASN A 119 -55.17 -22.08 -10.61
N ALA A 120 -56.43 -22.10 -10.19
CA ALA A 120 -57.15 -23.33 -9.92
C ALA A 120 -57.47 -24.02 -11.25
N THR A 121 -56.93 -25.21 -11.43
CA THR A 121 -57.29 -26.12 -12.52
C THR A 121 -58.65 -26.73 -12.21
N THR A 122 -59.68 -26.29 -12.93
CA THR A 122 -60.92 -27.06 -13.10
C THR A 122 -60.67 -28.09 -14.20
N SER A 123 -60.83 -29.37 -13.88
CA SER A 123 -60.95 -30.42 -14.89
C SER A 123 -61.82 -31.56 -14.35
N LEU A 124 -62.90 -31.79 -15.12
CA LEU A 124 -63.81 -32.94 -15.22
C LEU A 124 -64.78 -33.22 -14.06
#